data_AF-A0A940HXN5-F1
#
_entry.id   AF-A0A940HXN5-F1
#
_cell.length_a   1.000
_cell.length_b   1.000
_cell.length_c   1.000
_cell.angle_alpha   90.00
_cell.angle_beta   90.00
_cell.angle_gamma   90.00
#
_symmetry.space_group_name_H-M   'P 1'
#
loop_
_entity.id
_entity.type
_entity.pdbx_description
1 polymer ?
#
loop_
_entity_poly.entity_id
_entity_poly.type
_entity_poly.pdbx_seq_one_letter_code
_entity_poly.pdbx_strand_id
1 'polypeptide(L)' 'MINKKYTLSIIREARIDENRTPLTPNQTQELIKKFPNLRILVQTSKKRCFRDEDYLNAGAEITDDISNADIIFGVKE' A
#
# COMPACT_ATOMS: atom_id res chain seq x y z
N MET A 1 -10.60 -2.04 25.96
CA MET A 1 -10.99 -1.74 24.57
C MET A 1 -9.97 -2.38 23.65
N ILE A 2 -10.38 -3.24 22.72
CA ILE A 2 -9.45 -3.85 21.77
C ILE A 2 -9.14 -2.81 20.71
N ASN A 3 -7.91 -2.30 20.65
CA ASN A 3 -7.45 -1.48 19.53
C ASN A 3 -7.33 -2.37 18.29
N LYS A 4 -8.42 -2.49 17.53
CA LYS A 4 -8.41 -3.23 16.26
C LYS A 4 -7.40 -2.57 15.32
N LYS A 5 -6.42 -3.35 14.88
CA LYS A 5 -5.50 -2.98 13.80
C LYS A 5 -6.20 -3.23 12.47
N TYR A 6 -6.08 -2.29 11.54
CA TYR A 6 -6.56 -2.44 10.17
C TYR A 6 -5.37 -2.59 9.23
N THR A 7 -5.47 -3.51 8.27
CA THR A 7 -4.48 -3.72 7.23
C THR A 7 -5.04 -3.25 5.89
N LEU A 8 -4.46 -2.18 5.34
CA LEU A 8 -4.75 -1.71 3.99
C LEU A 8 -3.63 -2.17 3.05
N SER A 9 -3.98 -2.73 1.90
CA SER A 9 -3.02 -3.16 0.90
C SER A 9 -3.14 -2.36 -0.40
N ILE A 10 -1.99 -1.95 -0.95
CA ILE A 10 -1.88 -1.41 -2.30
C ILE A 10 -1.47 -2.55 -3.24
N ILE A 11 -2.33 -2.94 -4.17
CA ILE A 11 -2.07 -4.06 -5.09
C ILE A 11 -1.10 -3.67 -6.22
N ARG A 12 -0.45 -4.66 -6.82
CA ARG A 12 0.24 -4.51 -8.11
C ARG A 12 -0.79 -4.63 -9.23
N GLU A 13 -0.90 -3.59 -10.06
CA GLU A 13 -1.78 -3.58 -11.22
C GLU A 13 -1.38 -4.66 -12.25
N ALA A 14 -2.37 -5.38 -12.77
CA ALA A 14 -2.16 -6.45 -13.75
C ALA A 14 -1.95 -5.90 -15.17
N ARG A 15 -2.60 -4.77 -15.48
CA ARG A 15 -2.54 -4.16 -16.80
C ARG A 15 -1.15 -3.60 -17.10
N ILE A 16 -0.67 -3.86 -18.31
CA ILE A 16 0.67 -3.42 -18.76
C ILE A 16 0.75 -1.89 -18.91
N ASP A 17 -0.35 -1.24 -19.27
CA ASP A 17 -0.46 0.20 -19.48
C ASP A 17 -0.84 0.98 -18.21
N GLU A 18 -0.86 0.32 -17.04
CA GLU A 18 -1.20 0.94 -15.77
C GLU A 18 0.01 0.98 -14.83
N ASN A 19 0.61 2.16 -14.71
CA ASN A 19 1.71 2.44 -13.80
C ASN A 19 1.28 3.28 -12.60
N ARG A 20 0.05 3.80 -12.57
CA ARG A 20 -0.42 4.63 -11.45
C ARG A 20 -0.62 3.77 -10.21
N THR A 21 -0.81 4.45 -9.09
CA THR A 21 -1.02 3.83 -7.78
C THR A 21 -2.17 4.56 -7.10
N PRO A 22 -3.01 3.87 -6.30
CA PRO A 22 -4.11 4.50 -5.58
C PRO A 22 -3.63 5.44 -4.47
N LEU A 23 -2.41 5.22 -3.94
CA LEU A 23 -1.81 6.07 -2.91
C LEU A 23 -0.34 6.31 -3.20
N THR A 24 0.07 7.57 -3.14
CA THR A 24 1.49 7.96 -3.24
C THR A 24 2.26 7.62 -1.95
N PRO A 25 3.59 7.53 -1.99
CA PRO A 25 4.41 7.36 -0.78
C PRO A 25 4.16 8.46 0.27
N ASN A 26 3.99 9.71 -0.15
CA ASN A 26 3.69 10.81 0.79
C ASN A 26 2.35 10.60 1.51
N GLN A 27 1.29 10.29 0.77
CA GLN A 27 -0.03 9.99 1.35
C GLN A 27 0.02 8.76 2.26
N THR A 28 0.80 7.75 1.89
CA THR A 28 1.03 6.55 2.71
C THR A 28 1.62 6.93 4.06
N GLN A 29 2.65 7.77 4.07
CA GLN A 29 3.28 8.28 5.29
C GLN A 29 2.30 9.09 6.13
N GLU A 30 1.50 9.96 5.51
CA GLU A 30 0.47 10.76 6.20
C GLU A 30 -0.60 9.88 6.85
N LEU A 31 -1.06 8.83 6.16
CA LEU A 31 -2.04 7.89 6.68
C LEU A 31 -1.50 7.12 7.89
N ILE A 32 -0.26 6.62 7.83
CA ILE A 32 0.38 5.91 8.94
C ILE A 32 0.54 6.84 10.15
N LYS A 33 0.96 8.09 9.93
CA LYS A 33 1.07 9.11 10.98
C LYS A 33 -0.28 9.45 11.61
N LYS A 34 -1.32 9.56 10.79
CA LYS A 34 -2.68 9.95 11.22
C LYS A 34 -3.43 8.81 11.92
N PHE A 35 -3.17 7.57 11.53
CA PHE A 35 -3.85 6.38 12.02
C PHE A 35 -2.84 5.37 12.59
N PRO A 36 -2.46 5.48 13.88
CA PRO A 36 -1.45 4.61 14.49
C PRO A 36 -1.82 3.11 14.52
N ASN A 37 -3.10 2.78 14.32
CA ASN A 37 -3.61 1.42 14.23
C ASN A 37 -3.75 0.91 12.79
N LEU A 38 -3.31 1.69 11.79
CA LEU A 38 -3.29 1.33 10.39
C LEU A 38 -1.93 0.75 10.01
N ARG A 39 -1.94 -0.47 9.49
CA ARG A 39 -0.80 -1.08 8.79
C ARG A 39 -1.04 -0.97 7.29
N ILE A 40 -0.04 -0.51 6.55
CA ILE A 40 -0.11 -0.45 5.09
C ILE A 40 0.87 -1.47 4.50
N LEU A 41 0.33 -2.40 3.72
CA LEU A 41 1.10 -3.33 2.90
C LEU A 41 1.12 -2.82 1.46
N VAL A 42 2.25 -2.97 0.78
CA VAL A 42 2.38 -2.62 -0.64
C VAL A 42 2.88 -3.84 -1.37
N GLN A 43 2.12 -4.28 -2.36
CA GLN A 43 2.54 -5.38 -3.19
C GLN A 43 3.72 -4.95 -4.07
N THR A 44 4.81 -5.72 -4.08
CA THR A 44 6.00 -5.40 -4.89
C THR A 44 5.66 -5.25 -6.37
N SER A 45 6.17 -4.18 -7.00
CA SER A 45 5.92 -3.91 -8.43
C SER A 45 7.10 -3.22 -9.11
N LYS A 46 7.53 -3.77 -10.26
CA LYS A 46 8.55 -3.15 -11.12
C LYS A 46 7.99 -2.09 -12.08
N LYS A 47 6.66 -2.00 -12.22
CA LYS A 47 5.99 -1.14 -13.20
C LYS A 47 5.36 0.13 -12.61
N ARG A 48 5.12 0.13 -11.30
CA ARG A 48 4.50 1.25 -10.59
C ARG A 48 5.36 2.51 -10.73
N CYS A 49 4.73 3.67 -10.78
CA CYS A 49 5.37 4.98 -10.91
C CYS A 49 6.25 5.38 -9.71
N PHE A 50 6.12 4.69 -8.58
CA PHE A 50 6.97 4.83 -7.39
C PHE A 50 7.63 3.50 -7.06
N ARG A 51 8.87 3.54 -6.58
CA ARG A 51 9.65 2.36 -6.23
C ARG A 51 9.18 1.81 -4.89
N ASP A 52 9.40 0.52 -4.67
CA ASP A 52 9.14 -0.12 -3.37
C ASP A 52 9.93 0.56 -2.23
N GLU A 53 11.15 1.04 -2.52
CA GLU A 53 11.97 1.81 -1.58
C GLU A 53 11.29 3.10 -1.09
N ASP A 54 10.52 3.78 -1.94
CA ASP A 54 9.81 5.01 -1.57
C ASP A 54 8.72 4.71 -0.52
N TYR A 55 8.05 3.57 -0.66
CA TYR A 55 7.04 3.11 0.29
C TYR A 55 7.65 2.57 1.60
N LEU A 56 8.79 1.89 1.53
CA LEU A 56 9.55 1.50 2.73
C LEU A 56 9.94 2.74 3.55
N ASN A 57 10.46 3.78 2.88
CA ASN A 57 10.84 5.04 3.51
C ASN A 57 9.61 5.82 4.05
N ALA A 58 8.43 5.60 3.47
CA ALA A 58 7.16 6.13 3.97
C ALA A 58 6.61 5.38 5.20
N GLY A 59 7.20 4.23 5.56
CA GLY A 59 6.81 3.41 6.71
C GLY A 59 5.85 2.26 6.38
N ALA A 60 5.62 1.97 5.10
CA ALA A 60 4.83 0.80 4.68
C ALA A 60 5.69 -0.47 4.60
N GLU A 61 5.03 -1.63 4.63
CA GLU A 61 5.67 -2.94 4.47
C GLU A 61 5.55 -3.40 3.02
N ILE A 62 6.66 -3.84 2.43
CA ILE A 62 6.66 -4.42 1.07
C ILE A 62 6.52 -5.93 1.18
N THR A 63 5.58 -6.49 0.43
CA THR A 63 5.29 -7.93 0.40
C THR A 63 4.79 -8.31 -0.99
N ASP A 64 4.79 -9.58 -1.36
CA ASP A 64 4.01 -10.06 -2.53
C ASP A 64 2.66 -10.66 -2.08
N ASP A 65 2.57 -11.10 -0.82
CA ASP A 65 1.37 -11.65 -0.20
C ASP A 65 0.58 -10.55 0.53
N ILE A 66 -0.64 -10.31 0.05
CA ILE A 66 -1.61 -9.36 0.60
C ILE A 66 -2.89 -10.05 1.12
N SER A 67 -2.86 -11.38 1.28
CA SER A 67 -4.04 -12.18 1.67
C SER A 67 -4.62 -11.78 3.04
N ASN A 68 -3.79 -11.17 3.88
CA ASN A 68 -4.17 -10.68 5.22
C ASN A 68 -4.66 -9.22 5.24
N ALA A 69 -5.03 -8.66 4.09
CA ALA A 69 -5.58 -7.31 4.00
C ALA A 69 -7.05 -7.27 4.41
N ASP A 70 -7.43 -6.28 5.24
CA ASP A 70 -8.83 -5.96 5.48
C ASP A 70 -9.42 -5.16 4.30
N ILE A 71 -8.58 -4.36 3.64
CA ILE A 71 -8.95 -3.47 2.54
C ILE A 71 -7.86 -3.55 1.46
N ILE A 72 -8.25 -3.68 0.20
CA ILE A 72 -7.34 -3.66 -0.95
C ILE A 72 -7.68 -2.47 -1.84
N PHE A 73 -6.69 -1.65 -2.14
CA PHE A 73 -6.77 -0.54 -3.08
C PHE A 73 -6.05 -0.90 -4.37
N GLY A 74 -6.75 -0.68 -5.49
CA GLY A 74 -6.23 -0.70 -6.86
C GLY A 74 -6.77 0.48 -7.65
N VAL A 75 -6.22 0.72 -8.84
CA VAL A 75 -6.60 1.84 -9.71
C VAL A 75 -7.73 1.43 -10.66
N LYS A 76 -7.65 0.23 -11.23
CA LYS A 76 -8.65 -0.29 -12.18
C LYS A 76 -9.13 -1.67 -11.74
N GLU A 77 -10.33 -2.01 -12.24
CA GLU A 77 -10.87 -3.37 -12.21
C GLU A 77 -10.21 -4.25 -13.28
#